data_AF-G7JD35-F1
#
_entry.id   AF-G7JD35-F1
#
_cell.length_a   1.000
_cell.length_b   1.000
_cell.length_c   1.000
_cell.angle_alpha   90.00
_cell.angle_beta   90.00
_cell.angle_gamma   90.00
#
_symmetry.space_group_name_H-M   'P 1'
#
loop_
_entity.id
_entity.type
_entity.pdbx_description
1 polymer ?
#
loop_
_entity_poly.entity_id
_entity_poly.type
_entity_poly.pdbx_seq_one_letter_code
_entity_poly.pdbx_strand_id
1 'polypeptide(L)'
;MQKVSLILHTTTKEGTKAGTLPKSNNISWRGKSGLQDGKDTNDKEGLVSVNRYDHARELIKWGTDYLLLTFDSSASEINQIHAKVGGSLKGSEKPEDMEYPPETVFAFARDSSKRYMWGSVWLFLATSNNTYLSLAMATDPSVPKNAKAFDKITDFNKLPAEILSMYHESTSLTMWGFIQLNHGYPNSLQYVVNASFMASLFADYMKAQGVPGWYCNHNYFSISVLKAFATSQMDYIMCKNPMNMSYIVGYGNKFPRHVHHRGASIPNDDKHYSCIEGWKWRDTPNRNPNNIVGAMVGGPNGFDQFYDLRNNNSYTEPTLAGNAGLVAALISLTSTSTIGSGFDTDHTIFNQTRQYRPQNLPPP
;
A
#
# COMPACT_ATOMS: atom_id res chain seq x y z
N MET A 1 -16.26 5.16 -13.13
CA MET A 1 -16.82 4.75 -11.83
C MET A 1 -17.10 3.25 -11.71
N GLN A 2 -17.87 2.59 -12.60
CA GLN A 2 -18.01 1.11 -12.58
C GLN A 2 -16.66 0.36 -12.63
N LYS A 3 -15.69 0.94 -13.35
CA LYS A 3 -14.34 0.38 -13.50
C LYS A 3 -13.47 0.42 -12.23
N VAL A 4 -13.63 1.41 -11.34
CA VAL A 4 -12.86 1.49 -10.07
C VAL A 4 -13.43 0.53 -9.02
N SER A 5 -14.75 0.30 -9.02
CA SER A 5 -15.38 -0.75 -8.22
C SER A 5 -14.84 -2.14 -8.57
N LEU A 6 -14.61 -2.41 -9.86
CA LEU A 6 -14.03 -3.67 -10.31
C LEU A 6 -12.56 -3.80 -9.85
N ILE A 7 -11.80 -2.69 -9.84
CA ILE A 7 -10.42 -2.69 -9.32
C ILE A 7 -10.41 -2.96 -7.81
N LEU A 8 -11.22 -2.26 -7.02
CA LEU A 8 -11.33 -2.51 -5.57
C LEU A 8 -11.75 -3.95 -5.24
N HIS A 9 -12.55 -4.59 -6.11
CA HIS A 9 -12.93 -6.00 -5.99
C HIS A 9 -11.82 -6.98 -6.45
N THR A 10 -10.83 -6.50 -7.20
CA THR A 10 -9.76 -7.32 -7.79
C THR A 10 -8.41 -7.15 -7.11
N THR A 11 -7.97 -5.93 -6.78
CA THR A 11 -6.73 -5.63 -6.03
C THR A 11 -6.72 -6.23 -4.62
N THR A 12 -7.91 -6.54 -4.11
CA THR A 12 -8.17 -7.15 -2.81
C THR A 12 -8.26 -8.68 -2.90
N LYS A 13 -7.96 -9.29 -4.04
CA LYS A 13 -7.95 -10.75 -4.17
C LYS A 13 -6.75 -11.36 -3.44
N GLU A 14 -7.00 -12.48 -2.79
CA GLU A 14 -6.18 -13.24 -1.84
C GLU A 14 -4.86 -13.86 -2.37
N GLY A 15 -4.34 -13.37 -3.50
CA GLY A 15 -3.26 -14.01 -4.27
C GLY A 15 -1.95 -14.18 -3.49
N THR A 16 -1.82 -13.47 -2.36
CA THR A 16 -0.64 -13.44 -1.49
C THR A 16 -0.88 -14.01 -0.09
N LYS A 17 -2.10 -14.44 0.28
CA LYS A 17 -2.39 -14.97 1.62
C LYS A 17 -1.62 -16.27 1.87
N ALA A 18 -1.03 -16.46 3.05
CA ALA A 18 -0.54 -17.75 3.54
C ALA A 18 -1.54 -18.34 4.57
N GLY A 19 -1.30 -19.55 5.06
CA GLY A 19 -2.14 -20.23 6.06
C GLY A 19 -3.33 -20.99 5.46
N THR A 20 -4.33 -21.26 6.31
CA THR A 20 -5.63 -21.77 5.85
C THR A 20 -6.38 -20.66 5.13
N LEU A 21 -6.71 -20.88 3.86
CA LEU A 21 -7.48 -19.90 3.08
C LEU A 21 -8.92 -19.82 3.60
N PRO A 22 -9.52 -18.61 3.69
CA PRO A 22 -10.94 -18.45 4.03
C PRO A 22 -11.85 -19.24 3.10
N LYS A 23 -13.02 -19.69 3.60
CA LYS A 23 -14.03 -20.39 2.77
C LYS A 23 -14.53 -19.53 1.59
N SER A 24 -14.36 -18.22 1.64
CA SER A 24 -14.71 -17.24 0.59
C SER A 24 -13.60 -16.95 -0.42
N ASN A 25 -12.47 -17.67 -0.38
CA ASN A 25 -11.39 -17.47 -1.34
C ASN A 25 -11.89 -17.72 -2.78
N ASN A 26 -11.99 -16.65 -3.58
CA ASN A 26 -12.38 -16.71 -4.98
C ASN A 26 -11.19 -16.93 -5.94
N ILE A 27 -10.03 -17.35 -5.42
CA ILE A 27 -8.85 -17.72 -6.21
C ILE A 27 -8.70 -19.24 -6.25
N SER A 28 -9.23 -19.86 -7.30
CA SER A 28 -9.25 -21.31 -7.48
C SER A 28 -7.86 -21.95 -7.64
N TRP A 29 -6.83 -21.17 -7.97
CA TRP A 29 -5.45 -21.65 -8.15
C TRP A 29 -4.56 -21.49 -6.91
N ARG A 30 -5.10 -21.06 -5.76
CA ARG A 30 -4.37 -20.97 -4.49
C ARG A 30 -4.81 -22.07 -3.54
N GLY A 31 -3.84 -22.81 -3.00
CA GLY A 31 -4.02 -23.77 -1.90
C GLY A 31 -3.59 -23.25 -0.53
N LYS A 32 -3.88 -24.03 0.52
CA LYS A 32 -3.36 -23.78 1.88
C LYS A 32 -1.83 -23.91 1.87
N SER A 33 -1.13 -23.01 2.55
CA SER A 33 0.34 -22.94 2.60
C SER A 33 0.80 -22.41 3.96
N GLY A 34 2.06 -22.55 4.37
CA GLY A 34 2.55 -21.97 5.64
C GLY A 34 1.81 -22.44 6.90
N LEU A 35 1.24 -23.66 6.91
CA LEU A 35 0.44 -24.18 8.04
C LEU A 35 1.26 -24.53 9.29
N GLN A 36 2.57 -24.39 9.22
CA GLN A 36 3.50 -24.65 10.31
C GLN A 36 4.16 -23.37 10.84
N ASP A 37 3.80 -22.21 10.28
CA ASP A 37 4.34 -20.91 10.67
C ASP A 37 3.86 -20.59 12.10
N GLY A 38 4.81 -20.34 13.03
CA GLY A 38 4.50 -19.86 14.38
C GLY A 38 3.71 -20.83 15.27
N LYS A 39 3.90 -22.16 15.15
CA LYS A 39 3.23 -23.14 16.02
C LYS A 39 3.71 -23.09 17.48
N ASP A 40 3.15 -22.13 18.21
CA ASP A 40 2.71 -22.18 19.61
C ASP A 40 1.42 -21.36 19.68
N THR A 41 0.30 -21.94 19.23
CA THR A 41 -1.09 -21.66 19.65
C THR A 41 -2.10 -22.30 18.69
N ASN A 42 -3.10 -22.96 19.27
CA ASN A 42 -4.23 -23.55 18.56
C ASN A 42 -5.29 -22.48 18.36
N ASP A 43 -5.48 -21.94 17.16
CA ASP A 43 -6.75 -21.33 16.79
C ASP A 43 -7.04 -21.45 15.29
N LYS A 44 -8.27 -21.87 14.98
CA LYS A 44 -8.80 -22.09 13.64
C LYS A 44 -10.12 -21.33 13.50
N GLU A 45 -10.16 -20.18 12.84
CA GLU A 45 -11.44 -19.66 12.32
C GLU A 45 -11.27 -18.93 10.99
N GLY A 46 -12.23 -19.13 10.08
CA GLY A 46 -12.29 -18.50 8.76
C GLY A 46 -13.71 -18.00 8.49
N LEU A 47 -13.83 -16.78 7.98
CA LEU A 47 -15.10 -16.08 7.77
C LEU A 47 -15.25 -15.59 6.31
N VAL A 48 -16.53 -15.41 5.92
CA VAL A 48 -17.06 -15.14 4.57
C VAL A 48 -17.27 -13.63 4.38
N SER A 49 -17.12 -13.06 3.18
CA SER A 49 -17.70 -11.72 2.91
C SER A 49 -18.21 -11.49 1.48
N VAL A 50 -19.35 -10.79 1.42
CA VAL A 50 -20.00 -10.18 0.24
C VAL A 50 -20.34 -8.73 0.61
N ASN A 51 -19.38 -7.81 0.43
CA ASN A 51 -19.52 -6.35 0.25
C ASN A 51 -18.09 -5.75 0.16
N ARG A 52 -17.86 -4.62 -0.53
CA ARG A 52 -16.50 -4.03 -0.72
C ARG A 52 -15.84 -3.57 0.59
N TYR A 53 -16.65 -3.05 1.53
CA TYR A 53 -16.18 -2.62 2.85
C TYR A 53 -15.83 -3.82 3.74
N ASP A 54 -16.72 -4.80 3.83
CA ASP A 54 -16.50 -6.01 4.62
C ASP A 54 -15.30 -6.78 4.09
N HIS A 55 -15.12 -6.86 2.77
CA HIS A 55 -13.95 -7.50 2.16
C HIS A 55 -12.63 -6.79 2.51
N ALA A 56 -12.61 -5.45 2.51
CA ALA A 56 -11.45 -4.69 2.94
C ALA A 56 -11.17 -4.88 4.44
N ARG A 57 -12.23 -4.93 5.27
CA ARG A 57 -12.13 -5.20 6.71
C ARG A 57 -11.55 -6.59 6.98
N GLU A 58 -12.02 -7.62 6.28
CA GLU A 58 -11.51 -8.99 6.42
C GLU A 58 -10.04 -9.10 6.00
N LEU A 59 -9.59 -8.34 4.99
CA LEU A 59 -8.17 -8.32 4.61
C LEU A 59 -7.28 -7.64 5.66
N ILE A 60 -7.74 -6.51 6.21
CA ILE A 60 -7.04 -5.83 7.29
C ILE A 60 -7.01 -6.75 8.51
N LYS A 61 -8.14 -7.37 8.85
CA LYS A 61 -8.25 -8.33 9.95
C LYS A 61 -7.26 -9.48 9.78
N TRP A 62 -7.19 -10.09 8.60
CA TRP A 62 -6.24 -11.18 8.32
C TRP A 62 -4.79 -10.76 8.60
N GLY A 63 -4.40 -9.54 8.22
CA GLY A 63 -3.08 -9.00 8.51
C GLY A 63 -2.86 -8.71 10.00
N THR A 64 -3.85 -8.12 10.69
CA THR A 64 -3.73 -7.80 12.12
C THR A 64 -3.78 -9.03 13.01
N ASP A 65 -4.57 -10.05 12.64
CA ASP A 65 -4.61 -11.34 13.33
C ASP A 65 -3.21 -11.99 13.28
N TYR A 66 -2.57 -11.98 12.11
CA TYR A 66 -1.19 -12.47 11.99
C TYR A 66 -0.22 -11.69 12.88
N LEU A 67 -0.32 -10.36 12.93
CA LEU A 67 0.55 -9.54 13.80
C LEU A 67 0.35 -9.88 15.28
N LEU A 68 -0.88 -10.17 15.73
CA LEU A 68 -1.14 -10.58 17.12
C LEU A 68 -0.53 -11.94 17.45
N LEU A 69 -0.30 -12.81 16.46
CA LEU A 69 0.43 -14.07 16.66
C LEU A 69 1.96 -13.87 16.74
N THR A 70 2.48 -12.67 16.46
CA THR A 70 3.93 -12.42 16.43
C THR A 70 4.52 -12.07 17.80
N PHE A 71 3.72 -11.93 18.84
CA PHE A 71 4.17 -11.66 20.20
C PHE A 71 3.13 -12.16 21.20
N ASP A 72 3.53 -12.38 22.46
CA ASP A 72 2.57 -12.69 23.53
C ASP A 72 1.79 -11.43 23.91
N SER A 73 0.58 -11.29 23.35
CA SER A 73 -0.28 -10.14 23.64
C SER A 73 -0.82 -10.11 25.07
N SER A 74 -0.66 -11.19 25.84
CA SER A 74 -1.06 -11.27 27.25
C SER A 74 0.06 -10.88 28.23
N ALA A 75 1.30 -10.76 27.75
CA ALA A 75 2.45 -10.40 28.57
C ALA A 75 2.37 -8.95 29.07
N SER A 76 2.87 -8.71 30.29
CA SER A 76 2.98 -7.36 30.85
C SER A 76 4.03 -6.48 30.16
N GLU A 77 5.01 -7.12 29.50
CA GLU A 77 6.05 -6.46 28.71
C GLU A 77 6.26 -7.22 27.40
N ILE A 78 6.28 -6.50 26.28
CA ILE A 78 6.57 -7.07 24.96
C ILE A 78 8.04 -6.78 24.64
N ASN A 79 8.90 -7.78 24.84
CA ASN A 79 10.34 -7.69 24.61
C ASN A 79 10.82 -8.49 23.38
N GLN A 80 9.94 -9.28 22.76
CA GLN A 80 10.22 -10.10 21.58
C GLN A 80 9.06 -10.06 20.60
N ILE A 81 9.39 -9.92 19.30
CA ILE A 81 8.43 -9.96 18.20
C ILE A 81 9.01 -10.81 17.06
N HIS A 82 8.22 -11.75 16.56
CA HIS A 82 8.52 -12.52 15.35
C HIS A 82 8.31 -11.65 14.11
N ALA A 83 9.39 -11.18 13.49
CA ALA A 83 9.30 -10.22 12.39
C ALA A 83 9.51 -10.84 11.00
N LYS A 84 9.93 -12.10 10.93
CA LYS A 84 10.17 -12.81 9.68
C LYS A 84 9.99 -14.31 9.86
N VAL A 85 9.30 -14.90 8.89
CA VAL A 85 9.11 -16.35 8.75
C VAL A 85 9.64 -16.74 7.37
N GLY A 86 10.66 -17.59 7.32
CA GLY A 86 11.20 -18.17 6.09
C GLY A 86 12.35 -17.39 5.47
N GLY A 87 13.17 -18.10 4.69
CA GLY A 87 14.30 -17.56 3.94
C GLY A 87 13.98 -17.33 2.45
N SER A 88 14.87 -16.61 1.74
CA SER A 88 14.80 -16.57 0.28
C SER A 88 15.38 -17.87 -0.27
N LEU A 89 14.53 -18.73 -0.83
CA LEU A 89 14.96 -19.96 -1.49
C LEU A 89 15.41 -19.66 -2.93
N LYS A 90 16.56 -20.22 -3.32
CA LYS A 90 17.03 -20.24 -4.71
C LYS A 90 16.16 -21.21 -5.51
N GLY A 91 15.10 -20.69 -6.10
CA GLY A 91 14.20 -21.48 -6.94
C GLY A 91 12.85 -20.80 -7.17
N SER A 92 11.91 -21.57 -7.69
CA SER A 92 10.52 -21.18 -7.90
C SER A 92 9.63 -22.40 -7.69
N GLU A 93 8.78 -22.37 -6.68
CA GLU A 93 7.77 -23.41 -6.39
C GLU A 93 6.46 -22.76 -5.96
N LYS A 94 5.38 -23.54 -5.95
CA LYS A 94 4.11 -23.09 -5.38
C LYS A 94 4.24 -23.04 -3.86
N PRO A 95 3.54 -22.12 -3.18
CA PRO A 95 3.56 -22.07 -1.72
C PRO A 95 3.12 -23.37 -1.03
N GLU A 96 2.18 -24.10 -1.62
CA GLU A 96 1.68 -25.40 -1.15
C GLU A 96 2.67 -26.57 -1.34
N ASP A 97 3.68 -26.39 -2.20
CA ASP A 97 4.71 -27.39 -2.50
C ASP A 97 5.97 -27.21 -1.61
N MET A 98 6.01 -26.22 -0.71
CA MET A 98 7.15 -25.98 0.17
C MET A 98 7.23 -27.04 1.29
N GLU A 99 8.33 -27.82 1.33
CA GLU A 99 8.53 -28.91 2.30
C GLU A 99 9.28 -28.52 3.59
N TYR A 100 9.99 -27.39 3.62
CA TYR A 100 10.84 -27.02 4.76
C TYR A 100 10.13 -26.09 5.75
N PRO A 101 10.31 -26.28 7.08
CA PRO A 101 9.81 -25.34 8.06
C PRO A 101 10.53 -24.01 7.88
N PRO A 102 9.80 -22.91 7.68
CA PRO A 102 10.43 -21.61 7.50
C PRO A 102 11.15 -21.19 8.79
N GLU A 103 12.44 -20.90 8.70
CA GLU A 103 13.18 -20.33 9.84
C GLU A 103 12.52 -19.05 10.33
N THR A 104 12.19 -18.98 11.62
CA THR A 104 11.64 -17.80 12.26
C THR A 104 12.76 -16.94 12.83
N VAL A 105 12.78 -15.66 12.47
CA VAL A 105 13.75 -14.70 12.99
C VAL A 105 13.04 -13.67 13.87
N PHE A 106 13.50 -13.57 15.11
CA PHE A 106 13.13 -12.48 16.00
C PHE A 106 13.77 -11.18 15.52
N ALA A 107 13.02 -10.09 15.55
CA ALA A 107 13.62 -8.77 15.37
C ALA A 107 13.34 -7.89 16.57
N PHE A 108 14.39 -7.20 16.99
CA PHE A 108 14.23 -5.97 17.76
C PHE A 108 13.84 -4.87 16.79
N ALA A 109 12.89 -4.02 17.20
CA ALA A 109 12.52 -2.83 16.44
C ALA A 109 13.81 -2.04 16.14
N ARG A 110 14.14 -1.88 14.86
CA ARG A 110 15.26 -1.03 14.46
C ARG A 110 14.89 0.41 14.80
N ASP A 111 15.74 1.06 15.59
CA ASP A 111 15.56 2.43 16.01
C ASP A 111 15.48 3.34 14.78
N SER A 112 14.30 3.93 14.56
CA SER A 112 14.14 4.98 13.58
C SER A 112 13.08 5.95 14.07
N SER A 113 13.51 7.18 14.32
CA SER A 113 12.68 8.33 14.69
C SER A 113 11.35 8.39 13.92
N LYS A 114 11.40 8.16 12.60
CA LYS A 114 10.21 8.19 11.73
C LYS A 114 9.17 7.11 12.07
N ARG A 115 9.59 5.90 12.48
CA ARG A 115 8.67 4.82 12.87
C ARG A 115 8.03 5.08 14.22
N TYR A 116 8.79 5.62 15.18
CA TYR A 116 8.25 6.02 16.48
C TYR A 116 7.25 7.17 16.33
N MET A 117 7.55 8.17 15.50
CA MET A 117 6.61 9.23 15.17
C MET A 117 5.33 8.67 14.56
N TRP A 118 5.43 7.80 13.55
CA TRP A 118 4.26 7.17 12.93
C TRP A 118 3.40 6.42 13.94
N GLY A 119 4.00 5.52 14.74
CA GLY A 119 3.27 4.76 15.76
C GLY A 119 2.61 5.66 16.80
N SER A 120 3.32 6.71 17.24
CA SER A 120 2.80 7.67 18.22
C SER A 120 1.61 8.46 17.68
N VAL A 121 1.63 8.89 16.41
CA VAL A 121 0.48 9.57 15.79
C VAL A 121 -0.73 8.64 15.69
N TRP A 122 -0.55 7.37 15.31
CA TRP A 122 -1.66 6.41 15.28
C TRP A 122 -2.23 6.11 16.65
N LEU A 123 -1.39 6.02 17.69
CA LEU A 123 -1.86 5.85 19.07
C LEU A 123 -2.63 7.07 19.56
N PHE A 124 -2.19 8.28 19.22
CA PHE A 124 -2.96 9.50 19.46
C PHE A 124 -4.32 9.42 18.78
N LEU A 125 -4.38 9.05 17.50
CA LEU A 125 -5.65 8.92 16.78
C LEU A 125 -6.55 7.81 17.34
N ALA A 126 -5.99 6.73 17.87
CA ALA A 126 -6.79 5.65 18.46
C ALA A 126 -7.34 6.01 19.85
N THR A 127 -6.59 6.79 20.64
CA THR A 127 -6.85 6.96 22.09
C THR A 127 -7.24 8.38 22.50
N SER A 128 -7.01 9.37 21.63
CA SER A 128 -7.08 10.80 21.96
C SER A 128 -6.16 11.22 23.12
N ASN A 129 -5.12 10.43 23.43
CA ASN A 129 -4.17 10.75 24.50
C ASN A 129 -3.00 11.61 23.98
N ASN A 130 -2.95 12.86 24.44
CA ASN A 130 -1.95 13.85 24.03
C ASN A 130 -0.50 13.49 24.40
N THR A 131 -0.27 12.54 25.31
CA THR A 131 1.10 12.09 25.62
C THR A 131 1.79 11.48 24.40
N TYR A 132 1.05 10.78 23.55
CA TYR A 132 1.58 10.22 22.30
C TYR A 132 1.93 11.30 21.28
N LEU A 133 1.19 12.41 21.27
CA LEU A 133 1.55 13.55 20.42
C LEU A 133 2.90 14.16 20.85
N SER A 134 3.09 14.35 22.15
CA SER A 134 4.36 14.82 22.71
C SER A 134 5.53 13.88 22.37
N LEU A 135 5.29 12.56 22.37
CA LEU A 135 6.28 11.56 21.98
C LEU A 135 6.63 11.63 20.47
N ALA A 136 5.63 11.83 19.61
CA ALA A 136 5.84 12.01 18.18
C ALA A 136 6.75 13.22 17.90
N MET A 137 6.54 14.33 18.63
CA MET A 137 7.35 15.54 18.51
C MET A 137 8.78 15.37 19.03
N ALA A 138 8.96 14.61 20.10
CA ALA A 138 10.27 14.38 20.71
C ALA A 138 11.18 13.45 19.89
N THR A 139 10.59 12.55 19.08
CA THR A 139 11.33 11.48 18.41
C THR A 139 12.02 11.92 17.11
N ASP A 140 11.57 12.99 16.46
CA ASP A 140 12.19 13.51 15.22
C ASP A 140 12.52 15.02 15.33
N PRO A 141 13.78 15.39 15.62
CA PRO A 141 14.22 16.78 15.72
C PRO A 141 14.18 17.55 14.40
N SER A 142 13.99 16.87 13.26
CA SER A 142 13.82 17.52 11.95
C SER A 142 12.39 18.02 11.75
N VAL A 143 11.40 17.44 12.44
CA VAL A 143 10.01 17.91 12.42
C VAL A 143 9.91 19.35 12.96
N PRO A 144 10.50 19.74 14.10
CA PRO A 144 10.56 21.14 14.53
C PRO A 144 11.43 22.08 13.66
N LYS A 145 12.39 21.54 12.89
CA LYS A 145 13.35 22.35 12.11
C LYS A 145 12.88 22.64 10.68
N ASN A 146 12.29 21.65 10.02
CA ASN A 146 11.70 21.79 8.68
C ASN A 146 10.29 22.38 8.77
N ALA A 147 9.57 22.05 9.84
CA ALA A 147 8.36 22.74 10.24
C ALA A 147 8.78 23.86 11.19
N LYS A 148 8.96 25.10 10.69
CA LYS A 148 8.77 26.32 11.50
C LYS A 148 7.32 26.40 12.03
N ALA A 149 6.81 25.36 12.68
CA ALA A 149 5.39 25.04 12.88
C ALA A 149 5.04 24.74 14.32
N PHE A 150 6.03 24.59 15.19
CA PHE A 150 5.81 24.23 16.59
C PHE A 150 6.46 25.17 17.60
N ASP A 151 6.85 26.39 17.19
CA ASP A 151 7.31 27.41 18.15
C ASP A 151 6.24 27.78 19.20
N LYS A 152 4.96 27.42 18.96
CA LYS A 152 3.90 27.25 19.97
C LYS A 152 2.93 26.16 19.47
N ILE A 153 2.40 25.32 20.38
CA ILE A 153 1.59 24.09 20.17
C ILE A 153 0.29 24.34 19.36
N THR A 154 0.37 24.75 18.08
CA THR A 154 -0.81 25.22 17.33
C THR A 154 -0.94 24.74 15.89
N ASP A 155 0.03 24.05 15.28
CA ASP A 155 -0.01 23.81 13.83
C ASP A 155 0.33 22.36 13.38
N PHE A 156 -0.63 21.44 13.51
CA PHE A 156 -0.61 20.08 12.91
C PHE A 156 -0.64 20.09 11.37
N ASN A 157 -0.86 21.26 10.77
CA ASN A 157 -1.17 21.47 9.36
C ASN A 157 0.01 21.24 8.40
N LYS A 158 1.24 21.15 8.92
CA LYS A 158 2.45 20.99 8.09
C LYS A 158 2.88 19.54 7.90
N LEU A 159 2.36 18.58 8.69
CA LEU A 159 2.77 17.17 8.61
C LEU A 159 2.51 16.54 7.23
N PRO A 160 1.36 16.76 6.56
CA PRO A 160 1.16 16.21 5.22
C PRO A 160 1.99 16.93 4.15
N ALA A 161 2.21 18.24 4.31
CA ALA A 161 3.09 19.03 3.45
C ALA A 161 4.56 18.59 3.58
N GLU A 162 4.99 18.14 4.75
CA GLU A 162 6.30 17.53 4.98
C GLU A 162 6.42 16.09 4.44
N ILE A 163 5.33 15.31 4.48
CA ILE A 163 5.28 14.02 3.78
C ILE A 163 5.43 14.25 2.27
N LEU A 164 4.83 15.31 1.73
CA LEU A 164 5.03 15.73 0.35
C LEU A 164 6.44 16.30 0.11
N SER A 165 7.04 17.01 1.09
CA SER A 165 8.40 17.54 0.98
C SER A 165 9.49 16.49 1.22
N MET A 166 9.18 15.31 1.77
CA MET A 166 10.09 14.16 1.75
C MET A 166 10.42 13.69 0.32
N TYR A 167 9.63 14.10 -0.67
CA TYR A 167 9.91 13.86 -2.09
C TYR A 167 10.73 14.99 -2.75
N HIS A 168 11.14 16.04 -2.01
CA HIS A 168 11.70 17.27 -2.55
C HIS A 168 13.15 17.16 -3.09
N GLU A 169 13.82 16.02 -2.95
CA GLU A 169 15.12 15.80 -3.60
C GLU A 169 14.89 15.20 -5.01
N SER A 170 14.74 16.07 -6.00
CA SER A 170 14.66 15.76 -7.46
C SER A 170 13.45 14.93 -7.91
N THR A 171 12.22 15.42 -7.69
CA THR A 171 11.07 14.89 -8.45
C THR A 171 11.15 15.35 -9.91
N SER A 172 11.22 14.40 -10.83
CA SER A 172 11.07 14.65 -12.26
C SER A 172 9.77 14.02 -12.75
N LEU A 173 9.13 14.67 -13.73
CA LEU A 173 8.05 14.05 -14.49
C LEU A 173 8.66 13.42 -15.74
N THR A 174 8.18 12.24 -16.14
CA THR A 174 8.43 11.75 -17.49
C THR A 174 7.78 12.69 -18.50
N MET A 175 8.13 12.49 -19.78
CA MET A 175 7.50 13.19 -20.90
C MET A 175 5.96 13.08 -20.89
N TRP A 176 5.41 12.00 -20.33
CA TRP A 176 3.96 11.76 -20.26
C TRP A 176 3.34 12.07 -18.89
N GLY A 177 4.06 12.79 -18.02
CA GLY A 177 3.52 13.27 -16.75
C GLY A 177 3.48 12.22 -15.64
N PHE A 178 4.25 11.14 -15.76
CA PHE A 178 4.45 10.16 -14.69
C PHE A 178 5.50 10.66 -13.69
N ILE A 179 5.17 10.70 -12.40
CA ILE A 179 6.10 11.19 -11.37
C ILE A 179 7.18 10.15 -11.05
N GLN A 180 8.44 10.57 -11.09
CA GLN A 180 9.59 9.76 -10.70
C GLN A 180 10.04 10.15 -9.29
N LEU A 181 9.83 9.23 -8.36
CA LEU A 181 10.15 9.41 -6.93
C LEU A 181 11.30 8.51 -6.46
N ASN A 182 11.81 7.68 -7.37
CA ASN A 182 12.86 6.70 -7.12
C ASN A 182 14.05 6.92 -8.06
N HIS A 183 14.32 8.17 -8.47
CA HIS A 183 15.45 8.55 -9.33
C HIS A 183 15.59 7.70 -10.62
N GLY A 184 14.46 7.26 -11.19
CA GLY A 184 14.44 6.43 -12.39
C GLY A 184 14.77 4.94 -12.17
N TYR A 185 14.97 4.51 -10.92
CA TYR A 185 15.10 3.09 -10.58
C TYR A 185 13.79 2.32 -10.85
N PRO A 186 13.80 0.97 -10.81
CA PRO A 186 12.59 0.17 -11.00
C PRO A 186 11.62 0.21 -9.81
N ASN A 187 10.47 -0.46 -9.92
CA ASN A 187 9.37 -0.44 -8.95
C ASN A 187 8.80 0.96 -8.66
N SER A 188 8.69 1.79 -9.69
CA SER A 188 8.26 3.19 -9.58
C SER A 188 6.80 3.32 -9.12
N LEU A 189 5.91 2.41 -9.53
CA LEU A 189 4.47 2.55 -9.27
C LEU A 189 4.10 2.54 -7.79
N GLN A 190 4.83 1.83 -6.93
CA GLN A 190 4.55 1.82 -5.50
C GLN A 190 4.68 3.22 -4.88
N TYR A 191 5.63 4.02 -5.37
CA TYR A 191 5.84 5.39 -4.89
C TYR A 191 4.75 6.31 -5.44
N VAL A 192 4.38 6.12 -6.71
CA VAL A 192 3.37 6.93 -7.39
C VAL A 192 2.00 6.77 -6.75
N VAL A 193 1.56 5.54 -6.45
CA VAL A 193 0.28 5.33 -5.76
C VAL A 193 0.29 5.91 -4.35
N ASN A 194 1.41 5.82 -3.63
CA ASN A 194 1.54 6.41 -2.30
C ASN A 194 1.49 7.94 -2.35
N ALA A 195 2.19 8.57 -3.29
CA ALA A 195 2.13 10.01 -3.49
C ALA A 195 0.73 10.48 -3.91
N SER A 196 0.05 9.71 -4.77
CA SER A 196 -1.33 9.97 -5.18
C SER A 196 -2.28 9.90 -4.00
N PHE A 197 -2.15 8.88 -3.15
CA PHE A 197 -2.92 8.77 -1.92
C PHE A 197 -2.65 9.94 -0.98
N MET A 198 -1.39 10.31 -0.73
CA MET A 198 -1.04 11.41 0.17
C MET A 198 -1.56 12.76 -0.33
N ALA A 199 -1.42 13.06 -1.63
CA ALA A 199 -1.96 14.28 -2.23
C ALA A 199 -3.49 14.35 -2.09
N SER A 200 -4.17 13.22 -2.36
CA SER A 200 -5.62 13.10 -2.24
C SER A 200 -6.10 13.23 -0.79
N LEU A 201 -5.42 12.58 0.15
CA LEU A 201 -5.71 12.63 1.58
C LEU A 201 -5.50 14.03 2.15
N PHE A 202 -4.43 14.71 1.75
CA PHE A 202 -4.17 16.08 2.20
C PHE A 202 -5.20 17.07 1.65
N ALA A 203 -5.63 16.88 0.40
CA ALA A 203 -6.73 17.67 -0.16
C ALA A 203 -8.04 17.46 0.62
N ASP A 204 -8.36 16.24 1.04
CA ASP A 204 -9.53 15.96 1.88
C ASP A 204 -9.40 16.57 3.28
N TYR A 205 -8.19 16.55 3.86
CA TYR A 205 -7.89 17.22 5.11
C TYR A 205 -8.14 18.73 5.01
N MET A 206 -7.55 19.40 4.01
CA MET A 206 -7.75 20.84 3.80
C MET A 206 -9.23 21.18 3.62
N LYS A 207 -9.96 20.35 2.85
CA LYS A 207 -11.41 20.50 2.68
C LYS A 207 -12.15 20.40 4.01
N ALA A 208 -11.82 19.42 4.84
CA ALA A 208 -12.41 19.24 6.17
C ALA A 208 -12.12 20.42 7.12
N GLN A 209 -10.97 21.08 6.97
CA GLN A 209 -10.58 22.28 7.73
C GLN A 209 -11.10 23.59 7.12
N GLY A 210 -11.77 23.55 5.96
CA GLY A 210 -12.23 24.74 5.24
C GLY A 210 -11.09 25.59 4.66
N VAL A 211 -9.96 24.97 4.33
CA VAL A 211 -8.78 25.60 3.73
C VAL A 211 -8.80 25.35 2.21
N PRO A 212 -8.72 26.36 1.33
CA PRO A 212 -8.83 26.16 -0.12
C PRO A 212 -7.57 25.56 -0.79
N GLY A 213 -6.42 25.66 -0.13
CA GLY A 213 -5.12 25.23 -0.66
C GLY A 213 -3.97 25.56 0.29
N TRP A 214 -2.76 25.19 -0.09
CA TRP A 214 -1.56 25.31 0.73
C TRP A 214 -0.37 25.85 -0.07
N TYR A 215 0.47 26.65 0.59
CA TYR A 215 1.73 27.12 0.02
C TYR A 215 2.86 26.14 0.31
N CYS A 216 3.50 25.62 -0.75
CA CYS A 216 4.76 24.92 -0.65
C CYS A 216 5.86 25.86 -1.18
N ASN A 217 6.66 26.41 -0.28
CA ASN A 217 7.56 27.54 -0.56
C ASN A 217 6.79 28.72 -1.18
N HIS A 218 7.14 29.14 -2.40
CA HIS A 218 6.50 30.24 -3.11
C HIS A 218 5.34 29.80 -4.01
N ASN A 219 5.02 28.50 -4.06
CA ASN A 219 4.02 27.95 -4.96
C ASN A 219 2.73 27.61 -4.21
N TYR A 220 1.60 28.13 -4.71
CA TYR A 220 0.28 27.81 -4.17
C TYR A 220 -0.31 26.57 -4.85
N PHE A 221 -0.77 25.61 -4.04
CA PHE A 221 -1.44 24.40 -4.50
C PHE A 221 -2.86 24.34 -3.93
N SER A 222 -3.86 24.50 -4.79
CA SER A 222 -5.26 24.34 -4.41
C SER A 222 -5.62 22.87 -4.17
N ILE A 223 -6.72 22.63 -3.45
CA ILE A 223 -7.36 21.29 -3.33
C ILE A 223 -7.54 20.65 -4.72
N SER A 224 -8.01 21.43 -5.70
CA SER A 224 -8.28 20.93 -7.04
C SER A 224 -7.00 20.49 -7.77
N VAL A 225 -5.90 21.23 -7.62
CA VAL A 225 -4.60 20.87 -8.20
C VAL A 225 -4.09 19.56 -7.60
N LEU A 226 -4.16 19.38 -6.28
CA LEU A 226 -3.73 18.14 -5.63
C LEU A 226 -4.56 16.92 -6.05
N LYS A 227 -5.90 17.06 -6.10
CA LYS A 227 -6.79 15.98 -6.57
C LYS A 227 -6.58 15.66 -8.06
N ALA A 228 -6.36 16.68 -8.89
CA ALA A 228 -6.07 16.49 -10.31
C ALA A 228 -4.74 15.76 -10.52
N PHE A 229 -3.70 16.10 -9.75
CA PHE A 229 -2.43 15.36 -9.74
C PHE A 229 -2.63 13.89 -9.34
N ALA A 230 -3.29 13.62 -8.20
CA ALA A 230 -3.54 12.25 -7.76
C ALA A 230 -4.33 11.44 -8.81
N THR A 231 -5.32 12.08 -9.45
CA THR A 231 -6.12 11.46 -10.50
C THR A 231 -5.29 11.19 -11.76
N SER A 232 -4.40 12.10 -12.17
CA SER A 232 -3.58 11.91 -13.37
C SER A 232 -2.62 10.73 -13.22
N GLN A 233 -2.03 10.56 -12.04
CA GLN A 233 -1.15 9.42 -11.75
C GLN A 233 -1.92 8.09 -11.76
N MET A 234 -3.11 8.07 -11.16
CA MET A 234 -3.97 6.88 -11.17
C MET A 234 -4.49 6.54 -12.57
N ASP A 235 -4.86 7.54 -13.35
CA ASP A 235 -5.24 7.38 -14.74
C ASP A 235 -4.09 6.84 -15.60
N TYR A 236 -2.86 7.32 -15.38
CA TYR A 236 -1.66 6.79 -16.03
C TYR A 236 -1.51 5.29 -15.74
N ILE A 237 -1.72 4.87 -14.49
CA ILE A 237 -1.69 3.44 -14.11
C ILE A 237 -2.80 2.64 -14.79
N MET A 238 -3.96 3.26 -15.00
CA MET A 238 -5.19 2.66 -15.51
C MET A 238 -5.42 2.89 -17.02
N CYS A 239 -4.36 2.90 -17.82
CA CYS A 239 -4.32 2.99 -19.30
C CYS A 239 -4.03 4.36 -19.93
N LYS A 240 -4.03 5.49 -19.21
CA LYS A 240 -3.68 6.80 -19.80
C LYS A 240 -2.17 7.02 -19.84
N ASN A 241 -1.47 6.11 -20.52
CA ASN A 241 -0.02 6.14 -20.71
C ASN A 241 0.34 5.84 -22.19
N PRO A 242 1.59 6.05 -22.61
CA PRO A 242 2.01 5.90 -24.02
C PRO A 242 1.74 4.52 -24.60
N MET A 243 1.73 3.51 -23.74
CA MET A 243 1.54 2.13 -24.14
C MET A 243 0.06 1.72 -24.24
N ASN A 244 -0.86 2.63 -23.89
CA ASN A 244 -2.31 2.44 -23.83
C ASN A 244 -2.68 1.14 -23.09
N MET A 245 -2.04 0.91 -21.95
CA MET A 245 -2.18 -0.34 -21.19
C MET A 245 -2.34 -0.11 -19.69
N SER A 246 -3.03 -1.01 -19.03
CA SER A 246 -3.09 -1.03 -17.57
C SER A 246 -1.81 -1.63 -17.00
N TYR A 247 -1.30 -1.06 -15.92
CA TYR A 247 -0.27 -1.73 -15.09
C TYR A 247 -0.88 -2.57 -13.95
N ILE A 248 -2.21 -2.69 -13.90
CA ILE A 248 -2.96 -3.57 -13.01
C ILE A 248 -3.41 -4.79 -13.81
N VAL A 249 -3.01 -5.97 -13.36
CA VAL A 249 -3.32 -7.25 -14.02
C VAL A 249 -4.83 -7.49 -14.05
N GLY A 250 -5.38 -7.82 -15.23
CA GLY A 250 -6.80 -8.08 -15.40
C GLY A 250 -7.68 -6.83 -15.52
N TYR A 251 -7.10 -5.63 -15.52
CA TYR A 251 -7.82 -4.38 -15.76
C TYR A 251 -7.55 -3.85 -17.18
N GLY A 252 -8.59 -3.33 -17.84
CA GLY A 252 -8.50 -2.84 -19.22
C GLY A 252 -8.30 -3.95 -20.26
N ASN A 253 -8.10 -3.55 -21.52
CA ASN A 253 -7.96 -4.49 -22.64
C ASN A 253 -6.52 -4.99 -22.85
N LYS A 254 -5.53 -4.24 -22.36
CA LYS A 254 -4.10 -4.55 -22.46
C LYS A 254 -3.48 -4.42 -21.06
N PHE A 255 -2.88 -5.48 -20.57
CA PHE A 255 -2.30 -5.56 -19.22
C PHE A 255 -1.19 -6.64 -19.16
N PRO A 256 -0.31 -6.61 -18.14
CA PRO A 256 0.77 -7.59 -17.98
C PRO A 256 0.28 -9.04 -17.93
N ARG A 257 0.94 -9.92 -18.69
CA ARG A 257 0.65 -11.35 -18.77
C ARG A 257 1.83 -12.21 -18.30
N HIS A 258 3.00 -11.63 -18.05
CA HIS A 258 4.22 -12.32 -17.63
C HIS A 258 4.70 -11.80 -16.27
N VAL A 259 3.81 -11.80 -15.28
CA VAL A 259 4.05 -11.27 -13.94
C VAL A 259 5.09 -12.14 -13.21
N HIS A 260 6.10 -11.52 -12.60
CA HIS A 260 7.09 -12.20 -11.75
C HIS A 260 6.44 -12.64 -10.43
N HIS A 261 5.70 -13.75 -10.45
CA HIS A 261 5.00 -14.28 -9.29
C HIS A 261 4.86 -15.80 -9.40
N ARG A 262 5.45 -16.55 -8.46
CA ARG A 262 5.55 -18.02 -8.50
C ARG A 262 4.19 -18.70 -8.64
N GLY A 263 3.23 -18.36 -7.78
CA GLY A 263 1.87 -18.91 -7.86
C GLY A 263 1.11 -18.51 -9.13
N ALA A 264 1.53 -17.44 -9.81
CA ALA A 264 0.90 -17.01 -11.05
C ALA A 264 1.49 -17.76 -12.27
N SER A 265 2.80 -18.06 -12.22
CA SER A 265 3.55 -18.65 -13.33
C SER A 265 3.45 -20.17 -13.41
N ILE A 266 3.23 -20.86 -12.28
CA ILE A 266 3.17 -22.31 -12.21
C ILE A 266 1.71 -22.78 -12.46
N PRO A 267 1.45 -23.70 -13.41
CA PRO A 267 0.11 -24.21 -13.69
C PRO A 267 -0.54 -24.89 -12.48
N ASN A 268 -1.86 -24.79 -12.39
CA ASN A 268 -2.65 -25.55 -11.42
C ASN A 268 -3.17 -26.84 -12.05
N ASP A 269 -2.30 -27.85 -12.12
CA ASP A 269 -2.55 -29.15 -12.77
C ASP A 269 -2.41 -30.34 -11.80
N ASP A 270 -2.60 -30.10 -10.50
CA ASP A 270 -2.47 -31.08 -9.40
C ASP A 270 -1.11 -31.81 -9.35
N LYS A 271 -0.10 -31.27 -10.03
CA LYS A 271 1.28 -31.76 -9.95
C LYS A 271 2.10 -30.92 -8.98
N HIS A 272 2.87 -31.65 -8.19
CA HIS A 272 3.94 -31.09 -7.38
C HIS A 272 5.13 -30.74 -8.29
N TYR A 273 5.67 -29.53 -8.12
CA TYR A 273 6.89 -29.09 -8.79
C TYR A 273 7.90 -28.65 -7.76
N SER A 274 9.09 -29.26 -7.77
CA SER A 274 10.17 -28.85 -6.87
C SER A 274 10.65 -27.42 -7.15
N CYS A 275 11.27 -26.78 -6.15
CA CYS A 275 11.87 -25.45 -6.24
C CYS A 275 12.78 -25.26 -7.47
N ILE A 276 13.56 -26.28 -7.84
CA ILE A 276 14.47 -26.22 -8.99
C ILE A 276 13.69 -26.36 -10.30
N GLU A 277 12.72 -27.28 -10.36
CA GLU A 277 11.94 -27.50 -11.58
C GLU A 277 11.11 -26.28 -11.97
N GLY A 278 10.63 -25.49 -11.01
CA GLY A 278 9.81 -24.34 -11.36
C GLY A 278 10.57 -23.15 -11.96
N TRP A 279 11.91 -23.20 -12.07
CA TRP A 279 12.63 -22.27 -12.95
C TRP A 279 12.12 -22.33 -14.39
N LYS A 280 11.67 -23.50 -14.87
CA LYS A 280 11.05 -23.64 -16.20
C LYS A 280 9.81 -22.75 -16.35
N TRP A 281 9.05 -22.58 -15.27
CA TRP A 281 7.86 -21.73 -15.22
C TRP A 281 8.21 -20.25 -15.10
N ARG A 282 9.36 -19.92 -14.50
CA ARG A 282 9.88 -18.56 -14.53
C ARG A 282 10.32 -18.17 -15.95
N ASP A 283 11.06 -19.05 -16.62
CA ASP A 283 11.78 -18.73 -17.85
C ASP A 283 11.01 -19.01 -19.14
N THR A 284 9.85 -19.67 -19.05
CA THR A 284 9.00 -19.89 -20.22
C THR A 284 8.52 -18.56 -20.85
N PRO A 285 8.54 -18.42 -22.19
CA PRO A 285 7.97 -17.26 -22.87
C PRO A 285 6.44 -17.26 -22.88
N ASN A 286 5.80 -18.33 -22.44
CA ASN A 286 4.35 -18.40 -22.36
C ASN A 286 3.81 -17.46 -21.28
N ARG A 287 2.61 -16.91 -21.49
CA ARG A 287 1.88 -16.13 -20.48
C ARG A 287 1.68 -16.94 -19.19
N ASN A 288 1.55 -16.24 -18.07
CA ASN A 288 1.19 -16.86 -16.79
C ASN A 288 -0.12 -17.66 -16.95
N PRO A 289 -0.16 -18.94 -16.54
CA PRO A 289 -1.38 -19.76 -16.58
C PRO A 289 -2.46 -19.19 -15.64
N ASN A 290 -2.05 -18.57 -14.54
CA ASN A 290 -2.95 -17.96 -13.56
C ASN A 290 -2.79 -16.44 -13.59
N ASN A 291 -3.86 -15.71 -13.92
CA ASN A 291 -3.85 -14.25 -13.80
C ASN A 291 -4.00 -13.85 -12.32
N ILE A 292 -3.01 -13.16 -11.78
CA ILE A 292 -3.09 -12.52 -10.45
C ILE A 292 -3.86 -11.19 -10.56
N VAL A 293 -5.15 -11.33 -10.87
CA VAL A 293 -6.05 -10.21 -11.17
C VAL A 293 -6.07 -9.22 -10.01
N GLY A 294 -5.87 -7.94 -10.32
CA GLY A 294 -5.77 -6.84 -9.36
C GLY A 294 -4.35 -6.49 -8.93
N ALA A 295 -3.36 -7.34 -9.19
CA ALA A 295 -1.99 -7.00 -8.82
C ALA A 295 -1.43 -5.88 -9.71
N MET A 296 -0.91 -4.84 -9.07
CA MET A 296 -0.09 -3.82 -9.72
C MET A 296 1.36 -4.28 -9.79
N VAL A 297 1.93 -4.27 -11.00
CA VAL A 297 3.35 -4.57 -11.23
C VAL A 297 4.25 -3.38 -10.84
N GLY A 298 5.58 -3.54 -10.91
CA GLY A 298 6.54 -2.46 -10.66
C GLY A 298 6.41 -1.26 -11.61
N GLY A 299 5.98 -1.49 -12.86
CA GLY A 299 5.59 -0.46 -13.83
C GLY A 299 6.68 -0.07 -14.82
N PRO A 300 6.57 1.09 -15.49
CA PRO A 300 7.51 1.48 -16.54
C PRO A 300 8.83 2.03 -15.98
N ASN A 301 9.83 2.11 -16.85
CA ASN A 301 11.07 2.82 -16.60
C ASN A 301 10.89 4.35 -16.75
N GLY A 302 11.97 5.09 -16.54
CA GLY A 302 11.95 6.55 -16.61
C GLY A 302 11.68 7.17 -18.00
N PHE A 303 11.51 6.35 -19.03
CA PHE A 303 11.16 6.76 -20.40
C PHE A 303 9.76 6.28 -20.81
N ASP A 304 8.90 5.96 -19.83
CA ASP A 304 7.55 5.44 -20.03
C ASP A 304 7.50 4.08 -20.77
N GLN A 305 8.61 3.33 -20.82
CA GLN A 305 8.69 2.02 -21.45
C GLN A 305 8.47 0.91 -20.43
N PHE A 306 7.66 -0.08 -20.79
CA PHE A 306 7.40 -1.28 -20.00
C PHE A 306 7.63 -2.54 -20.81
N TYR A 307 8.42 -3.47 -20.27
CA TYR A 307 8.68 -4.77 -20.86
C TYR A 307 8.03 -5.85 -19.99
N ASP A 308 6.99 -6.50 -20.51
CA ASP A 308 6.26 -7.57 -19.82
C ASP A 308 7.06 -8.88 -19.87
N LEU A 309 8.16 -8.91 -19.11
CA LEU A 309 9.07 -10.03 -19.01
C LEU A 309 9.09 -10.58 -17.59
N ARG A 310 8.78 -11.87 -17.43
CA ARG A 310 8.72 -12.51 -16.10
C ARG A 310 10.04 -12.53 -15.39
N ASN A 311 11.16 -12.65 -16.10
CA ASN A 311 12.49 -12.61 -15.50
C ASN A 311 12.93 -11.19 -15.08
N ASN A 312 12.17 -10.16 -15.45
CA ASN A 312 12.44 -8.77 -15.13
C ASN A 312 11.65 -8.32 -13.90
N ASN A 313 11.97 -8.93 -12.76
CA ASN A 313 11.28 -8.71 -11.47
C ASN A 313 11.14 -7.24 -11.09
N SER A 314 12.15 -6.44 -11.40
CA SER A 314 12.23 -4.99 -11.21
C SER A 314 11.03 -4.21 -11.78
N TYR A 315 10.37 -4.72 -12.83
CA TYR A 315 9.22 -4.05 -13.46
C TYR A 315 7.96 -4.90 -13.43
N THR A 316 8.05 -6.23 -13.39
CA THR A 316 6.89 -7.13 -13.47
C THR A 316 6.50 -7.77 -12.13
N GLU A 317 7.26 -7.54 -11.05
CA GLU A 317 6.93 -8.05 -9.72
C GLU A 317 5.91 -7.16 -9.01
N PRO A 318 4.78 -7.71 -8.54
CA PRO A 318 3.85 -6.99 -7.69
C PRO A 318 4.31 -7.05 -6.24
N THR A 319 4.16 -5.94 -5.50
CA THR A 319 4.49 -5.89 -4.07
C THR A 319 3.24 -5.66 -3.21
N LEU A 320 3.23 -6.21 -2.00
CA LEU A 320 2.14 -5.96 -1.05
C LEU A 320 2.03 -4.47 -0.71
N ALA A 321 3.17 -3.80 -0.48
CA ALA A 321 3.22 -2.37 -0.17
C ALA A 321 2.67 -1.50 -1.32
N GLY A 322 3.03 -1.80 -2.57
CA GLY A 322 2.50 -1.09 -3.73
C GLY A 322 1.00 -1.30 -3.91
N ASN A 323 0.50 -2.51 -3.68
CA ASN A 323 -0.94 -2.79 -3.79
C ASN A 323 -1.75 -2.17 -2.64
N ALA A 324 -1.18 -2.06 -1.42
CA ALA A 324 -1.80 -1.32 -0.33
C ALA A 324 -1.97 0.17 -0.67
N GLY A 325 -0.91 0.79 -1.22
CA GLY A 325 -0.96 2.16 -1.71
C GLY A 325 -1.97 2.36 -2.85
N LEU A 326 -2.05 1.40 -3.78
CA LEU A 326 -3.03 1.41 -4.86
C LEU A 326 -4.47 1.42 -4.31
N VAL A 327 -4.78 0.51 -3.37
CA VAL A 327 -6.11 0.45 -2.75
C VAL A 327 -6.43 1.77 -2.04
N ALA A 328 -5.49 2.30 -1.25
CA ALA A 328 -5.67 3.57 -0.55
C ALA A 328 -5.93 4.75 -1.51
N ALA A 329 -5.17 4.85 -2.60
CA ALA A 329 -5.34 5.87 -3.62
C ALA A 329 -6.73 5.77 -4.28
N LEU A 330 -7.15 4.57 -4.70
CA LEU A 330 -8.45 4.34 -5.33
C LEU A 330 -9.62 4.71 -4.40
N ILE A 331 -9.55 4.34 -3.12
CA ILE A 331 -10.57 4.70 -2.12
C ILE A 331 -10.63 6.22 -1.97
N SER A 332 -9.48 6.88 -1.77
CA SER A 332 -9.42 8.34 -1.56
C SER A 332 -9.98 9.15 -2.73
N LEU A 333 -9.89 8.62 -3.96
CA LEU A 333 -10.39 9.29 -5.16
C LEU A 333 -11.86 8.95 -5.46
N THR A 334 -12.34 7.75 -5.13
CA THR A 334 -13.73 7.34 -5.39
C THR A 334 -14.76 8.04 -4.49
N SER A 335 -14.40 8.34 -3.25
CA SER A 335 -15.27 9.07 -2.32
C SER A 335 -15.64 10.48 -2.79
N THR A 336 -14.93 11.04 -3.77
CA THR A 336 -15.18 12.40 -4.28
C THR A 336 -16.15 12.46 -5.46
N SER A 337 -16.40 11.35 -6.17
CA SER A 337 -17.17 11.35 -7.43
C SER A 337 -18.63 10.89 -7.34
N THR A 338 -19.08 10.36 -6.19
CA THR A 338 -20.40 9.70 -6.06
C THR A 338 -21.33 10.22 -4.97
N ILE A 339 -20.95 11.22 -4.17
CA ILE A 339 -21.82 11.71 -3.09
C ILE A 339 -21.99 13.21 -3.22
N GLY A 340 -22.93 13.61 -4.08
CA GLY A 340 -23.64 14.87 -3.93
C GLY A 340 -24.62 14.76 -2.77
N SER A 341 -24.13 14.70 -1.53
CA SER A 341 -24.86 14.91 -0.26
C SER A 341 -23.96 14.54 0.92
N GLY A 342 -23.30 15.52 1.53
CA GLY A 342 -22.62 15.33 2.82
C GLY A 342 -21.39 14.41 2.74
N PHE A 343 -20.21 15.02 2.66
CA PHE A 343 -19.05 14.41 3.30
C PHE A 343 -19.47 14.20 4.75
N ASP A 344 -19.49 12.97 5.24
CA ASP A 344 -19.67 12.71 6.67
C ASP A 344 -18.41 13.23 7.38
N THR A 345 -18.41 14.53 7.65
CA THR A 345 -17.29 15.21 8.30
C THR A 345 -17.09 14.71 9.73
N ASP A 346 -18.07 14.02 10.30
CA ASP A 346 -18.15 13.68 11.71
C ASP A 346 -17.52 12.31 12.01
N HIS A 347 -17.45 11.42 11.00
CA HIS A 347 -16.81 10.10 11.10
C HIS A 347 -15.49 9.96 10.32
N THR A 348 -14.79 11.07 10.04
CA THR A 348 -13.43 11.02 9.45
C THR A 348 -12.34 11.00 10.52
N ILE A 349 -11.16 10.47 10.17
CA ILE A 349 -9.93 10.60 10.99
C ILE A 349 -9.57 12.06 11.30
N PHE A 350 -10.13 13.01 10.56
CA PHE A 350 -9.89 14.44 10.74
C PHE A 350 -10.71 15.06 11.87
N ASN A 351 -11.70 14.35 12.44
CA ASN A 351 -12.49 14.88 13.55
C ASN A 351 -11.60 15.17 14.78
N GLN A 352 -10.69 14.24 15.10
CA GLN A 352 -9.72 14.39 16.19
C GLN A 352 -8.67 15.50 15.94
N THR A 353 -8.55 15.97 14.70
CA THR A 353 -7.59 17.03 14.33
C THR A 353 -8.25 18.41 14.16
N ARG A 354 -9.57 18.54 14.29
CA ARG A 354 -10.30 19.82 14.18
C ARG A 354 -9.83 20.89 15.16
N GLN A 355 -9.37 20.49 16.34
CA GLN A 355 -8.84 21.41 17.36
C GLN A 355 -7.49 22.04 16.99
N TYR A 356 -6.82 21.55 15.94
CA TYR A 356 -5.52 22.04 15.48
C TYR A 356 -5.61 22.77 14.12
N ARG A 357 -6.73 23.45 13.88
CA ARG A 357 -6.98 24.24 12.66
C ARG A 357 -5.93 25.35 12.50
N PRO A 358 -5.47 25.67 11.27
CA PRO A 358 -4.50 26.74 11.09
C PRO A 358 -5.10 28.07 11.51
N GLN A 359 -4.45 28.78 12.43
CA GLN A 359 -4.94 30.07 12.93
C GLN A 359 -4.87 31.18 11.88
N ASN A 360 -3.98 31.03 10.88
CA ASN A 360 -3.82 31.96 9.77
C ASN A 360 -4.09 31.23 8.46
N LEU A 361 -5.32 31.34 7.95
CA LEU A 361 -5.66 30.86 6.61
C LEU A 361 -4.86 31.66 5.57
N PRO A 362 -4.20 31.02 4.60
CA PRO A 362 -3.58 31.74 3.50
C PRO A 362 -4.65 32.56 2.77
N PRO A 363 -4.38 33.84 2.44
CA PRO A 363 -5.33 34.65 1.67
C PRO A 363 -5.55 34.00 0.29
N PRO A 364 -6.78 34.15 -0.27
CA PRO A 364 -7.19 33.53 -1.53
C PRO A 364 -6.35 33.97 -2.73
#